data_AF-A0A1G0IDX4-F1
#
_entry.id   AF-A0A1G0IDX4-F1
#
_cell.length_a   1.000
_cell.length_b   1.000
_cell.length_c   1.000
_cell.angle_alpha   90.00
_cell.angle_beta   90.00
_cell.angle_gamma   90.00
#
_symmetry.space_group_name_H-M   'P 1'
#
loop_
_entity.id
_entity.type
_entity.pdbx_description
1 polymer ?
#
loop_
_entity_poly.entity_id
_entity_poly.type
_entity_poly.pdbx_seq_one_letter_code
_entity_poly.pdbx_strand_id
1 'polypeptide(L)' 'MKFKIRTNGRPLDLASVEQALLSADPAAMIDLDGLNNVLRVSTYLDGAGLQGLFTDAGFSVPLGDVEQQPSECCGGCGG' A
#
# COMPACT_ATOMS: atom_id res chain seq x y z
N MET A 1 -9.42 0.25 2.15
CA MET A 1 -8.63 -1.00 2.12
C MET A 1 -7.23 -0.73 2.63
N LYS A 2 -6.56 -1.74 3.21
CA LYS A 2 -5.19 -1.63 3.73
C LYS A 2 -4.30 -2.65 3.05
N PHE A 3 -3.11 -2.25 2.64
CA PHE A 3 -2.13 -3.07 1.94
C PHE A 3 -0.77 -2.93 2.60
N LYS A 4 -0.04 -4.04 2.71
CA LYS A 4 1.38 -4.07 3.06
C LYS A 4 2.15 -4.50 1.83
N ILE A 5 3.13 -3.71 1.45
CA ILE A 5 3.99 -3.93 0.30
C ILE A 5 5.43 -4.07 0.80
N ARG A 6 6.08 -5.20 0.54
CA ARG A 6 7.50 -5.37 0.87
C ARG A 6 8.36 -4.67 -0.18
N THR A 7 9.14 -3.66 0.24
CA THR A 7 10.03 -2.92 -0.67
C THR A 7 11.37 -3.61 -0.85
N ASN A 8 11.75 -4.52 0.07
CA ASN A 8 13.02 -5.25 0.07
C ASN A 8 14.25 -4.32 -0.08
N GLY A 9 14.16 -3.09 0.44
CA GLY A 9 15.22 -2.08 0.35
C GLY A 9 15.41 -1.49 -1.04
N ARG A 10 14.48 -1.73 -1.99
CA ARG A 10 14.52 -1.07 -3.30
C ARG A 10 14.24 0.43 -3.14
N PRO A 11 14.95 1.29 -3.90
CA PRO A 11 14.67 2.72 -3.91
C PRO A 11 13.25 2.94 -4.43
N LEU A 12 12.41 3.48 -3.55
CA LEU A 12 11.03 3.85 -3.80
C LEU A 12 10.95 5.36 -3.68
N ASP A 13 10.48 6.04 -4.72
CA ASP A 13 10.19 7.46 -4.64
C ASP A 13 8.84 7.67 -3.94
N LEU A 14 8.89 7.70 -2.60
CA LEU A 14 7.71 7.77 -1.76
C LEU A 14 6.86 9.00 -2.09
N ALA A 15 7.50 10.13 -2.40
CA ALA A 15 6.80 11.37 -2.75
C ALA A 15 6.00 11.23 -4.05
N SER A 16 6.59 10.65 -5.10
CA SER A 16 5.87 10.43 -6.37
C SER A 16 4.69 9.48 -6.19
N VAL A 17 4.90 8.39 -5.44
CA VAL A 17 3.84 7.41 -5.15
C VAL A 17 2.73 8.03 -4.30
N GLU A 18 3.07 8.81 -3.29
CA GLU A 18 2.11 9.51 -2.44
C GLU A 18 1.29 10.51 -3.25
N GLN A 19 1.92 11.32 -4.09
CA GLN A 19 1.23 12.28 -4.96
C GLN A 19 0.24 11.57 -5.90
N ALA A 20 0.67 10.47 -6.52
CA ALA A 20 -0.17 9.70 -7.43
C ALA A 20 -1.34 9.04 -6.69
N LEU A 21 -1.12 8.51 -5.49
CA LEU A 21 -2.17 7.99 -4.61
C LEU A 21 -3.16 9.07 -4.20
N LEU A 22 -2.69 10.23 -3.73
CA LEU A 22 -3.53 11.35 -3.31
C LEU A 22 -4.35 11.93 -4.47
N SER A 23 -3.83 11.85 -5.70
CA SER A 23 -4.56 12.27 -6.90
C SER A 23 -5.76 11.36 -7.19
N ALA A 24 -5.64 10.05 -6.94
CA ALA A 24 -6.73 9.09 -7.11
C ALA A 24 -7.65 8.99 -5.89
N ASP A 25 -7.09 9.14 -4.69
CA ASP A 25 -7.74 9.02 -3.38
C ASP A 25 -7.19 10.08 -2.41
N PRO A 26 -7.88 11.21 -2.21
CA PRO A 26 -7.40 12.29 -1.35
C PRO A 26 -7.35 11.92 0.14
N ALA A 27 -7.99 10.81 0.53
CA ALA A 27 -7.91 10.26 1.88
C ALA A 27 -6.89 9.14 2.01
N ALA A 28 -6.10 8.86 0.96
CA ALA A 28 -5.07 7.84 1.01
C ALA A 28 -3.98 8.21 2.02
N MET A 29 -3.50 7.19 2.74
CA MET A 29 -2.34 7.29 3.63
C MET A 29 -1.30 6.27 3.23
N ILE A 30 -0.04 6.71 3.26
CA ILE A 30 1.13 5.90 2.97
C ILE A 30 2.11 6.00 4.14
N ASP A 31 2.65 4.87 4.57
CA ASP A 31 3.58 4.77 5.70
C ASP A 31 4.72 3.83 5.32
N LEU A 32 5.94 4.37 5.23
CA LEU A 32 7.13 3.58 4.93
C LEU A 32 7.84 3.19 6.23
N ASP A 33 7.74 1.91 6.58
CA ASP A 33 8.49 1.31 7.67
C ASP A 33 9.93 1.03 7.20
N GLY A 34 10.82 2.00 7.41
CA GLY A 34 12.23 1.91 7.02
C GLY A 34 13.02 0.85 7.81
N LEU A 35 12.51 0.37 8.94
CA LEU A 35 13.14 -0.68 9.75
C LEU A 35 12.89 -2.06 9.14
N ASN A 36 11.68 -2.33 8.66
CA ASN A 36 11.27 -3.62 8.11
C ASN A 36 11.23 -3.61 6.57
N ASN A 37 11.50 -2.47 5.91
CA ASN A 37 11.34 -2.30 4.47
C ASN A 37 9.92 -2.66 3.99
N VAL A 38 8.92 -2.18 4.73
CA VAL A 38 7.50 -2.43 4.45
C VAL A 38 6.80 -1.09 4.23
N LEU A 39 6.18 -0.95 3.07
CA LEU A 39 5.30 0.16 2.74
C LEU A 39 3.86 -0.23 3.08
N ARG A 40 3.18 0.55 3.90
CA ARG A 40 1.78 0.37 4.24
C ARG A 40 0.97 1.42 3.49
N VAL A 41 -0.06 0.98 2.79
CA VAL A 41 -0.96 1.87 2.05
C VAL A 41 -2.38 1.65 2.56
N SER A 42 -3.05 2.74 2.90
CA SER A 42 -4.48 2.77 3.18
C SER A 42 -5.16 3.61 2.10
N THR A 43 -6.04 3.01 1.31
CA THR A 43 -6.74 3.69 0.22
C THR A 43 -8.11 3.06 -0.04
N TYR A 44 -9.05 3.76 -0.68
CA TYR A 44 -10.28 3.12 -1.17
C TYR A 44 -10.05 2.18 -2.36
N LEU A 45 -8.92 2.32 -3.07
CA LEU A 45 -8.59 1.50 -4.24
C LEU A 45 -8.44 0.02 -3.88
N ASP A 46 -8.83 -0.85 -4.82
CA ASP A 46 -8.55 -2.27 -4.76
C ASP A 46 -7.10 -2.58 -5.17
N GLY A 47 -6.69 -3.84 -4.95
CA GLY A 47 -5.32 -4.27 -5.22
C GLY A 47 -4.89 -4.10 -6.67
N ALA A 48 -5.79 -4.19 -7.65
CA ALA A 48 -5.46 -4.00 -9.07
C ALA A 48 -5.30 -2.51 -9.39
N GLY A 49 -6.20 -1.66 -8.90
CA GLY A 49 -6.08 -0.20 -9.05
C GLY A 49 -4.79 0.34 -8.42
N LEU A 50 -4.48 -0.13 -7.22
CA LEU A 50 -3.23 0.22 -6.53
C LEU A 50 -1.99 -0.22 -7.33
N GLN A 51 -2.00 -1.42 -7.90
CA GLN A 51 -0.88 -1.95 -8.67
C GLN A 51 -0.64 -1.20 -9.99
N GLY A 52 -1.72 -0.78 -10.66
CA GLY A 52 -1.63 0.10 -11.82
C GLY A 52 -0.96 1.43 -11.46
N LEU A 53 -1.35 2.01 -10.32
CA LEU A 53 -0.78 3.25 -9.80
C LEU A 53 0.72 3.13 -9.50
N PHE A 54 1.13 2.06 -8.83
CA PHE A 54 2.54 1.79 -8.57
C PHE A 54 3.35 1.61 -9.87
N THR A 55 2.78 0.90 -10.85
CA THR A 55 3.42 0.69 -12.15
C THR A 55 3.60 2.00 -12.91
N ASP A 56 2.59 2.87 -12.89
CA ASP A 56 2.62 4.20 -13.52
C ASP A 56 3.66 5.11 -12.85
N ALA A 57 3.76 5.03 -11.52
CA ALA A 57 4.80 5.71 -10.74
C ALA A 57 6.21 5.10 -10.91
N GLY A 58 6.38 4.09 -11.77
CA GLY A 58 7.67 3.45 -12.06
C GLY A 58 8.13 2.43 -11.01
N PHE A 59 7.26 2.04 -10.07
CA PHE A 59 7.55 1.04 -9.05
C PHE A 59 6.84 -0.28 -9.37
N SER A 60 7.60 -1.24 -9.89
CA SER A 60 7.06 -2.56 -10.19
C SER A 60 7.06 -3.43 -8.92
N VAL A 61 5.89 -3.57 -8.29
CA VAL A 61 5.69 -4.41 -7.12
C VAL A 61 5.32 -5.82 -7.53
N PRO A 62 6.05 -6.86 -7.11
CA PRO A 62 5.62 -8.23 -7.31
C PRO A 62 4.32 -8.50 -6.56
N LEU A 63 3.38 -9.20 -7.20
CA LEU A 63 2.13 -9.63 -6.56
C LEU A 63 2.34 -10.37 -5.24
N GLY A 64 3.44 -11.13 -5.12
CA GLY A 64 3.80 -11.84 -3.89
C GLY A 64 4.27 -10.94 -2.74
N ASP A 65 4.62 -9.68 -3.03
CA ASP A 65 5.01 -8.69 -2.02
C ASP A 65 3.85 -7.78 -1.60
N VAL A 66 2.70 -7.83 -2.29
CA VAL A 66 1.48 -7.09 -1.95
C VAL A 66 0.53 -7.96 -1.14
N GLU A 67 0.42 -7.67 0.15
CA GLU A 67 -0.49 -8.35 1.05
C GLU A 67 -1.62 -7.41 1.47
N GLN A 68 -2.85 -7.67 0.98
CA GLN A 68 -4.03 -6.99 1.49
C GLN A 68 -4.26 -7.41 2.95
N GLN A 69 -4.29 -6.44 3.85
CA GLN A 69 -4.61 -6.72 5.24
C GLN A 69 -6.12 -6.91 5.37
N PRO A 70 -6.57 -7.95 6.11
CA PRO A 70 -7.97 -8.06 6.45
C PRO A 70 -8.39 -6.78 7.18
N SER A 71 -9.54 -6.25 6.81
CA SER A 71 -10.21 -5.25 7.63
C SER A 71 -10.44 -5.92 8.97
N GLU A 72 -9.65 -5.60 10.00
CA GLU A 72 -9.94 -6.03 11.36
C GLU A 72 -11.28 -5.41 11.75
N CYS A 73 -12.35 -6.13 11.45
CA CYS A 73 -13.60 -5.99 12.16
C CYS A 73 -13.29 -6.53 13.54
N CYS A 74 -13.18 -5.64 14.53
CA CYS A 74 -13.24 -5.98 15.95
C CYS A 74 -14.60 -6.62 16.26
N GLY A 75 -14.84 -7.82 15.77
CA GLY A 75 -15.91 -8.70 16.17
C GLY A 75 -15.34 -9.67 17.17
N GLY A 76 -15.28 -9.26 18.44
CA GLY A 76 -15.10 -10.19 19.54
C GLY A 76 -16.23 -11.22 19.48
N CYS A 77 -15.91 -12.41 18.98
CA CYS A 77 -16.81 -13.56 18.99
C CYS A 77 -16.04 -14.70 19.68
N GLY A 78 -16.02 -14.62 21.00
CA GLY A 78 -15.31 -15.52 21.88
C GLY A 78 -15.73 -15.25 23.32
N GLY A 79 -17.00 -15.52 23.61
CA GLY A 79 -17.62 -15.42 24.93
C GLY A 79 -18.94 -16.16 24.94
#